data_AF-A0A392MZZ7-F1
#
_entry.id   AF-A0A392MZZ7-F1
#
_cell.length_a   1.000
_cell.length_b   1.000
_cell.length_c   1.000
_cell.angle_alpha   90.00
_cell.angle_beta   90.00
_cell.angle_gamma   90.00
#
_symmetry.space_group_name_H-M   'P 1'
#
loop_
_entity.id
_entity.type
_entity.pdbx_description
1 polymer ?
#
loop_
_entity_poly.entity_id
_entity_poly.type
_entity_poly.pdbx_seq_one_letter_code
_entity_poly.pdbx_strand_id
1 'polypeptide(L)'
;KLHTTHSPQFLGLNPYKGAWPASDFGKDIIVGVIDTGVWPESESFNDKGMTKIPSKWKGQLCQFENTNNSSLCNKKLIGARYFNKGFLAKYSNISRTIVNTTRDISGHGTHTSSIAAGRRVDDASFVGLANGTASGIAPLSRLAIYKVVWGKDEVVSDALAGIDAAISDGVDVLSMSLGYNRNVPLYEDAIAIATFAAMEKGVFVSASAGNEGPSFNTMSNGIPWVTTVAASTLDREFHGNLTLGNGVSLTGFSFYLGEFSASNFPIVFMGMCDNIKELIKVKSKIVVCEDKNGTFLNFVKLINNVGGAKLVGSVIITNISNTDEFQFSYALPSIIINPKDGEIVKDFIKRTSGSGSIAKMSFKITSLGAKPAPSVDFYSSRGPSKICPYVLKPDITGPGTSILAAWPTNIPVLDFNSYNFGYFKLFNKFKFATGTSMSCPHVAG
;
A
#
# COMPACT_ATOMS: atom_id res chain seq x y z
N LYS A 1 8.10 -20.28 -12.92
CA LYS A 1 8.39 -18.89 -13.34
C LYS A 1 8.41 -18.04 -12.07
N LEU A 2 9.53 -17.43 -11.71
CA LEU A 2 9.66 -16.67 -10.46
C LEU A 2 8.96 -15.31 -10.64
N HIS A 3 7.68 -15.22 -10.29
CA HIS A 3 6.96 -13.95 -10.29
C HIS A 3 7.58 -13.09 -9.20
N THR A 4 8.02 -11.86 -9.52
CA THR A 4 8.27 -10.90 -8.45
C THR A 4 6.89 -10.44 -7.94
N THR A 5 6.73 -9.66 -6.87
CA THR A 5 5.38 -9.26 -6.40
C THR A 5 4.73 -8.16 -7.28
N HIS A 6 4.94 -8.37 -8.58
CA HIS A 6 4.36 -7.87 -9.82
C HIS A 6 4.81 -6.51 -10.30
N SER A 7 4.90 -5.49 -9.44
CA SER A 7 5.10 -4.13 -9.93
C SER A 7 6.38 -3.91 -10.77
N PRO A 8 7.56 -4.50 -10.47
CA PRO A 8 8.72 -4.34 -11.35
C PRO A 8 8.48 -4.97 -12.74
N GLN A 9 7.80 -6.11 -12.80
CA GLN A 9 7.54 -6.85 -14.03
C GLN A 9 6.45 -6.20 -14.87
N PHE A 10 5.43 -5.62 -14.21
CA PHE A 10 4.42 -4.78 -14.85
C PHE A 10 5.06 -3.57 -15.55
N LEU A 11 6.10 -2.98 -14.93
CA LEU A 11 6.91 -1.92 -15.53
C LEU A 11 7.90 -2.41 -16.61
N GLY A 12 7.90 -3.71 -16.91
CA GLY A 12 8.77 -4.31 -17.92
C GLY A 12 10.20 -4.57 -17.46
N LEU A 13 10.52 -4.43 -16.16
CA LEU A 13 11.85 -4.73 -15.62
C LEU A 13 12.12 -6.23 -15.65
N ASN A 14 13.32 -6.58 -16.11
CA ASN A 14 13.68 -7.95 -16.41
C ASN A 14 15.20 -8.16 -16.19
N PRO A 15 15.63 -9.29 -15.59
CA PRO A 15 17.05 -9.53 -15.31
C PRO A 15 17.92 -9.79 -16.54
N TYR A 16 17.33 -9.97 -17.73
CA TYR A 16 18.05 -10.31 -18.97
C TYR A 16 18.22 -9.14 -19.93
N LYS A 17 17.36 -8.12 -19.88
CA LYS A 17 17.42 -6.93 -20.74
C LYS A 17 16.70 -5.72 -20.13
N GLY A 18 16.97 -4.53 -20.65
CA GLY A 18 16.32 -3.28 -20.24
C GLY A 18 17.05 -2.59 -19.09
N ALA A 19 16.32 -1.80 -18.29
CA ALA A 19 16.92 -0.92 -17.29
C ALA A 19 17.74 -1.66 -16.23
N TRP A 20 17.29 -2.83 -15.76
CA TRP A 20 17.99 -3.59 -14.71
C TRP A 20 19.42 -4.00 -15.11
N PRO A 21 19.67 -4.72 -16.21
CA PRO A 21 21.04 -5.02 -16.63
C PRO A 21 21.82 -3.76 -17.03
N ALA A 22 21.17 -2.75 -17.60
CA ALA A 22 21.84 -1.52 -18.03
C ALA A 22 22.33 -0.65 -16.84
N SER A 23 21.67 -0.73 -15.69
CA SER A 23 22.02 0.02 -14.47
C SER A 23 22.68 -0.83 -13.40
N ASP A 24 23.06 -2.07 -13.70
CA ASP A 24 23.48 -3.06 -12.71
C ASP A 24 22.50 -3.16 -11.53
N PHE A 25 21.20 -3.10 -11.80
CA PHE A 25 20.12 -3.13 -10.81
C PHE A 25 20.21 -2.01 -9.76
N GLY A 26 20.77 -0.85 -10.16
CA GLY A 26 20.99 0.32 -9.31
C GLY A 26 22.17 0.18 -8.34
N LYS A 27 23.11 -0.73 -8.62
CA LYS A 27 24.26 -1.00 -7.76
C LYS A 27 24.98 0.29 -7.34
N ASP A 28 25.21 0.42 -6.04
CA ASP A 28 25.97 1.52 -5.42
C ASP A 28 25.37 2.94 -5.56
N ILE A 29 24.18 3.06 -6.15
CA ILE A 29 23.31 4.24 -5.99
C ILE A 29 22.76 4.25 -4.57
N ILE A 30 22.73 5.42 -3.93
CA ILE A 30 22.27 5.61 -2.56
C ILE A 30 20.91 6.32 -2.59
N VAL A 31 19.86 5.58 -2.22
CA VAL A 31 18.50 6.08 -2.10
C VAL A 31 18.27 6.52 -0.65
N GLY A 32 18.12 7.83 -0.45
CA GLY A 32 17.68 8.45 0.78
C GLY A 32 16.15 8.42 0.90
N VAL A 33 15.63 7.89 2.00
CA VAL A 33 14.19 7.79 2.26
C VAL A 33 13.82 8.69 3.44
N ILE A 34 13.00 9.71 3.19
CA ILE A 34 12.51 10.65 4.20
C ILE A 34 11.10 10.19 4.64
N ASP A 35 10.98 9.54 5.81
CA ASP A 35 9.74 8.82 6.17
C ASP A 35 9.61 8.56 7.71
N THR A 36 8.86 7.53 8.12
CA THR A 36 8.59 7.11 9.52
C THR A 36 9.69 6.23 10.14
N GLY A 37 10.77 5.95 9.39
CA GLY A 37 11.87 5.08 9.81
C GLY A 37 11.95 3.78 9.00
N VAL A 38 12.62 2.77 9.55
CA VAL A 38 12.73 1.45 8.92
C VAL A 38 12.68 0.32 9.95
N TRP A 39 12.19 -0.86 9.54
CA TRP A 39 12.33 -2.11 10.29
C TRP A 39 13.53 -2.91 9.76
N PRO A 40 14.72 -2.75 10.35
CA PRO A 40 15.98 -3.23 9.76
C PRO A 40 16.05 -4.76 9.64
N GLU A 41 15.32 -5.50 10.46
CA GLU A 41 15.30 -6.96 10.46
C GLU A 41 14.49 -7.57 9.30
N SER A 42 13.84 -6.75 8.46
CA SER A 42 13.15 -7.25 7.28
C SER A 42 14.14 -7.88 6.30
N GLU A 43 13.80 -9.06 5.75
CA GLU A 43 14.57 -9.71 4.70
C GLU A 43 14.75 -8.82 3.46
N SER A 44 13.87 -7.83 3.24
CA SER A 44 14.03 -6.85 2.15
C SER A 44 15.26 -5.97 2.32
N PHE A 45 15.88 -5.93 3.51
CA PHE A 45 17.07 -5.15 3.80
C PHE A 45 18.30 -6.02 4.10
N ASN A 46 18.26 -7.30 3.70
CA ASN A 46 19.45 -8.15 3.77
C ASN A 46 20.56 -7.63 2.85
N ASP A 47 21.82 -7.85 3.21
CA ASP A 47 22.97 -7.38 2.44
C ASP A 47 23.75 -8.51 1.75
N LYS A 48 23.14 -9.70 1.67
CA LYS A 48 23.77 -10.89 1.08
C LYS A 48 24.15 -10.60 -0.37
N GLY A 49 25.43 -10.85 -0.69
CA GLY A 49 25.98 -10.63 -2.02
C GLY A 49 26.23 -9.15 -2.39
N MET A 50 26.07 -8.20 -1.46
CA MET A 50 26.41 -6.81 -1.74
C MET A 50 27.89 -6.51 -1.51
N THR A 51 28.42 -5.61 -2.34
CA THR A 51 29.80 -5.09 -2.25
C THR A 51 29.95 -4.17 -1.03
N LYS A 52 31.20 -3.78 -0.73
CA LYS A 52 31.51 -2.78 0.31
C LYS A 52 30.74 -1.47 0.06
N ILE A 53 30.44 -0.75 1.14
CA ILE A 53 29.75 0.55 1.07
C ILE A 53 30.59 1.53 0.21
N PRO A 54 29.98 2.29 -0.72
CA PRO A 54 30.70 3.25 -1.54
C PRO A 54 31.47 4.28 -0.71
N SER A 55 32.69 4.61 -1.12
CA SER A 55 33.56 5.57 -0.39
C SER A 55 33.00 7.00 -0.39
N LYS A 56 32.09 7.34 -1.31
CA LYS A 56 31.39 8.64 -1.34
C LYS A 56 30.42 8.82 -0.16
N TRP A 57 30.01 7.73 0.49
CA TRP A 57 29.03 7.76 1.57
C TRP A 57 29.62 8.34 2.86
N LYS A 58 29.02 9.42 3.36
CA LYS A 58 29.45 10.11 4.59
C LYS A 58 28.49 9.88 5.77
N GLY A 59 27.25 9.47 5.50
CA GLY A 59 26.18 9.30 6.51
C GLY A 59 26.22 7.99 7.29
N GLN A 60 27.39 7.54 7.77
CA GLN A 60 27.55 6.22 8.42
C GLN A 60 26.85 6.09 9.78
N LEU A 61 26.22 7.16 10.27
CA LEU A 61 25.51 7.15 11.53
C LEU A 61 24.30 6.20 11.46
N CYS A 62 24.23 5.30 12.44
CA CYS A 62 23.17 4.30 12.55
C CYS A 62 22.48 4.40 13.90
N GLN A 63 21.39 5.18 13.97
CA GLN A 63 20.69 5.52 15.20
C GLN A 63 19.50 4.60 15.45
N PHE A 64 19.77 3.36 15.86
CA PHE A 64 18.75 2.50 16.46
C PHE A 64 18.80 2.61 18.00
N GLU A 65 18.14 1.72 18.74
CA GLU A 65 17.95 1.73 20.21
C GLU A 65 19.18 2.20 21.03
N ASN A 66 18.98 2.63 22.30
CA ASN A 66 19.97 3.21 23.23
C ASN A 66 21.23 2.35 23.54
N THR A 67 21.46 1.27 22.80
CA THR A 67 22.70 0.50 22.85
C THR A 67 23.74 1.16 21.93
N ASN A 68 24.97 1.33 22.41
CA ASN A 68 26.13 1.83 21.65
C ASN A 68 26.54 0.95 20.44
N ASN A 69 25.65 0.11 19.91
CA ASN A 69 25.90 -0.80 18.80
C ASN A 69 25.34 -0.25 17.49
N SER A 70 26.27 0.04 16.57
CA SER A 70 26.05 0.30 15.15
C SER A 70 25.52 -0.92 14.35
N SER A 71 25.04 -1.98 15.02
CA SER A 71 24.95 -3.33 14.46
C SER A 71 23.75 -3.59 13.54
N LEU A 72 22.80 -2.66 13.42
CA LEU A 72 21.59 -2.84 12.60
C LEU A 72 21.72 -2.25 11.19
N CYS A 73 22.70 -1.37 10.96
CA CYS A 73 23.09 -1.01 9.60
C CYS A 73 24.02 -2.09 9.04
N ASN A 74 23.91 -2.31 7.74
CA ASN A 74 24.66 -3.32 7.02
C ASN A 74 25.04 -2.76 5.64
N LYS A 75 25.46 -3.59 4.67
CA LYS A 75 25.81 -3.06 3.35
C LYS A 75 24.57 -2.64 2.55
N LYS A 76 23.36 -3.08 2.89
CA LYS A 76 22.11 -2.66 2.24
C LYS A 76 21.57 -1.38 2.85
N LEU A 77 21.32 -1.39 4.15
CA LEU A 77 20.91 -0.26 4.97
C LEU A 77 22.18 0.40 5.54
N ILE A 78 22.71 1.40 4.84
CA ILE A 78 24.06 1.94 5.10
C ILE A 78 24.09 3.12 6.08
N GLY A 79 22.92 3.65 6.43
CA GLY A 79 22.76 4.70 7.44
C GLY A 79 21.31 4.87 7.83
N ALA A 80 21.11 5.30 9.07
CA ALA A 80 19.79 5.53 9.63
C ALA A 80 19.88 6.67 10.64
N ARG A 81 19.18 7.76 10.38
CA ARG A 81 19.17 8.98 11.22
C ARG A 81 17.74 9.42 11.51
N TYR A 82 17.53 10.01 12.67
CA TYR A 82 16.22 10.53 13.04
C TYR A 82 16.29 12.02 13.39
N PHE A 83 15.20 12.74 13.15
CA PHE A 83 15.07 14.18 13.36
C PHE A 83 13.73 14.44 14.05
N ASN A 84 13.77 14.92 15.28
CA ASN A 84 12.56 15.14 16.10
C ASN A 84 12.62 16.42 16.94
N LYS A 85 13.58 17.31 16.66
CA LYS A 85 13.73 18.54 17.44
C LYS A 85 12.53 19.45 17.24
N GLY A 86 12.02 19.54 16.02
CA GLY A 86 10.80 20.28 15.70
C GLY A 86 9.58 19.69 16.40
N PHE A 87 9.44 18.36 16.35
CA PHE A 87 8.39 17.63 17.07
C PHE A 87 8.45 17.89 18.59
N LEU A 88 9.62 17.78 19.21
CA LEU A 88 9.78 18.00 20.65
C LEU A 88 9.51 19.46 21.05
N ALA A 89 9.89 20.43 20.21
CA ALA A 89 9.58 21.83 20.43
C ALA A 89 8.08 22.12 20.33
N LYS A 90 7.37 21.49 19.38
CA LYS A 90 5.90 21.60 19.23
C LYS A 90 5.14 20.98 20.42
N TYR A 91 5.69 19.91 21.01
CA TYR A 91 5.03 19.10 22.04
C TYR A 91 5.73 19.12 23.40
N SER A 92 6.24 20.28 23.82
CA SER A 92 7.03 20.46 25.06
C SER A 92 6.33 19.98 26.35
N ASN A 93 5.00 19.88 26.35
CA ASN A 93 4.19 19.51 27.52
C ASN A 93 3.67 18.06 27.52
N ILE A 94 4.01 17.25 26.51
CA ILE A 94 3.51 15.87 26.44
C ILE A 94 4.53 14.92 27.06
N SER A 95 4.14 14.19 28.12
CA SER A 95 4.91 13.10 28.73
C SER A 95 4.99 11.84 27.84
N ARG A 96 5.02 11.99 26.51
CA ARG A 96 5.23 10.87 25.60
C ARG A 96 6.69 10.50 25.68
N THR A 97 6.97 9.35 26.27
CA THR A 97 8.26 8.68 26.16
C THR A 97 8.48 8.30 24.69
N ILE A 98 8.95 9.24 23.88
CA ILE A 98 9.35 8.96 22.51
C ILE A 98 10.70 8.26 22.60
N VAL A 99 10.73 7.02 22.12
CA VAL A 99 11.99 6.30 21.96
C VAL A 99 12.71 6.94 20.78
N ASN A 100 13.85 7.55 21.06
CA ASN A 100 14.73 8.15 20.07
C ASN A 100 15.41 7.07 19.23
N THR A 101 14.71 6.60 18.20
CA THR A 101 15.18 5.54 17.32
C THR A 101 14.64 5.72 15.91
N THR A 102 15.41 5.28 14.93
CA THR A 102 15.01 5.15 13.52
C THR A 102 14.13 3.95 13.24
N ARG A 103 13.89 3.09 14.24
CA ARG A 103 12.95 1.97 14.13
C ARG A 103 11.56 2.48 13.73
N ASP A 104 11.02 1.87 12.70
CA ASP A 104 9.68 2.15 12.20
C ASP A 104 8.62 1.55 13.13
N ILE A 105 7.75 2.40 13.66
CA ILE A 105 6.62 2.02 14.51
C ILE A 105 5.26 2.30 13.84
N SER A 106 5.29 2.72 12.57
CA SER A 106 4.13 2.97 11.73
C SER A 106 3.99 1.91 10.64
N GLY A 107 5.12 1.55 10.02
CA GLY A 107 5.23 0.62 8.89
C GLY A 107 5.36 1.30 7.52
N HIS A 108 5.01 2.58 7.42
CA HIS A 108 5.04 3.33 6.16
C HIS A 108 6.45 3.40 5.55
N GLY A 109 7.46 3.84 6.33
CA GLY A 109 8.85 3.93 5.84
C GLY A 109 9.49 2.60 5.50
N THR A 110 9.16 1.53 6.24
CA THR A 110 9.56 0.15 5.88
C THR A 110 8.97 -0.26 4.53
N HIS A 111 7.69 0.06 4.31
CA HIS A 111 6.98 -0.27 3.08
C HIS A 111 7.59 0.49 1.89
N THR A 112 7.69 1.83 1.98
CA THR A 112 8.20 2.70 0.91
C THR A 112 9.66 2.42 0.55
N SER A 113 10.54 2.24 1.55
CA SER A 113 11.96 1.91 1.31
C SER A 113 12.15 0.56 0.61
N SER A 114 11.32 -0.44 0.95
CA SER A 114 11.36 -1.75 0.28
C SER A 114 10.80 -1.73 -1.15
N ILE A 115 9.91 -0.79 -1.49
CA ILE A 115 9.47 -0.57 -2.87
C ILE A 115 10.63 0.02 -3.70
N ALA A 116 11.28 1.06 -3.19
CA ALA A 116 12.36 1.72 -3.94
C ALA A 116 13.53 0.76 -4.16
N ALA A 117 14.01 0.15 -3.08
CA ALA A 117 15.23 -0.64 -3.11
C ALA A 117 15.16 -1.87 -2.20
N GLY A 118 14.04 -2.58 -2.07
CA GLY A 118 14.03 -3.88 -1.39
C GLY A 118 14.90 -4.92 -2.11
N ARG A 119 15.64 -5.74 -1.37
CA ARG A 119 16.25 -6.96 -1.91
C ARG A 119 15.18 -7.95 -2.34
N ARG A 120 15.64 -8.89 -3.16
CA ARG A 120 14.88 -10.08 -3.54
C ARG A 120 14.55 -10.91 -2.28
N VAL A 121 13.27 -11.13 -2.03
CA VAL A 121 12.75 -12.03 -0.98
C VAL A 121 11.79 -13.01 -1.63
N ASP A 122 12.19 -14.27 -1.72
CA ASP A 122 11.34 -15.34 -2.25
C ASP A 122 10.21 -15.69 -1.27
N ASP A 123 9.15 -16.33 -1.78
CA ASP A 123 7.95 -16.74 -1.02
C ASP A 123 7.26 -15.61 -0.25
N ALA A 124 7.33 -14.39 -0.80
CA ALA A 124 6.61 -13.22 -0.29
C ALA A 124 5.13 -13.32 -0.67
N SER A 125 4.25 -13.11 0.30
CA SER A 125 2.80 -13.08 0.11
C SER A 125 2.10 -12.30 1.21
N PHE A 126 0.86 -11.89 0.96
CA PHE A 126 -0.04 -11.38 1.98
C PHE A 126 -1.07 -12.45 2.36
N VAL A 127 -0.73 -13.28 3.35
CA VAL A 127 -1.57 -14.43 3.78
C VAL A 127 -1.96 -15.32 2.59
N GLY A 128 -0.99 -15.62 1.72
CA GLY A 128 -1.20 -16.44 0.52
C GLY A 128 -1.61 -15.66 -0.73
N LEU A 129 -2.03 -14.39 -0.62
CA LEU A 129 -2.28 -13.53 -1.78
C LEU A 129 -0.98 -13.02 -2.42
N ALA A 130 -1.00 -12.88 -3.74
CA ALA A 130 0.11 -12.43 -4.57
C ALA A 130 1.44 -13.13 -4.26
N ASN A 131 1.38 -14.45 -4.09
CA ASN A 131 2.57 -15.26 -3.85
C ASN A 131 3.61 -15.10 -4.96
N GLY A 132 4.84 -14.84 -4.58
CA GLY A 132 5.96 -14.65 -5.49
C GLY A 132 7.18 -14.13 -4.75
N THR A 133 7.98 -13.32 -5.44
CA THR A 133 9.24 -12.79 -4.94
C THR A 133 9.15 -11.28 -4.77
N ALA A 134 9.15 -10.76 -3.55
CA ALA A 134 9.25 -9.32 -3.38
C ALA A 134 10.62 -8.81 -3.86
N SER A 135 10.64 -7.65 -4.53
CA SER A 135 11.86 -6.95 -4.93
C SER A 135 11.51 -5.48 -5.13
N GLY A 136 12.39 -4.59 -4.69
CA GLY A 136 12.29 -3.19 -5.05
C GLY A 136 12.62 -2.95 -6.53
N ILE A 137 12.43 -1.71 -6.96
CA ILE A 137 12.75 -1.27 -8.33
C ILE A 137 14.25 -1.24 -8.58
N ALA A 138 15.06 -0.84 -7.60
CA ALA A 138 16.52 -0.90 -7.67
C ALA A 138 17.10 -1.81 -6.56
N PRO A 139 17.05 -3.15 -6.73
CA PRO A 139 17.35 -4.06 -5.63
C PRO A 139 18.81 -4.03 -5.18
N LEU A 140 19.77 -3.57 -6.00
CA LEU A 140 21.18 -3.47 -5.60
C LEU A 140 21.59 -2.07 -5.11
N SER A 141 20.67 -1.10 -5.08
CA SER A 141 20.92 0.21 -4.45
C SER A 141 21.09 0.11 -2.94
N ARG A 142 21.75 1.11 -2.36
CA ARG A 142 21.90 1.29 -0.92
C ARG A 142 20.73 2.12 -0.38
N LEU A 143 20.33 1.87 0.86
CA LEU A 143 19.30 2.64 1.56
C LEU A 143 19.92 3.46 2.68
N ALA A 144 19.54 4.73 2.73
CA ALA A 144 19.80 5.62 3.85
C ALA A 144 18.47 6.18 4.37
N ILE A 145 18.20 6.00 5.65
CA ILE A 145 16.87 6.29 6.22
C ILE A 145 16.94 7.55 7.07
N TYR A 146 16.03 8.48 6.81
CA TYR A 146 15.89 9.73 7.52
C TYR A 146 14.48 9.79 8.11
N LYS A 147 14.36 9.41 9.38
CA LYS A 147 13.09 9.43 10.10
C LYS A 147 12.75 10.85 10.52
N VAL A 148 11.71 11.41 9.93
CA VAL A 148 11.25 12.79 10.21
C VAL A 148 9.80 12.85 10.69
N VAL A 149 9.09 11.72 10.59
CA VAL A 149 7.68 11.60 10.99
C VAL A 149 7.56 10.87 12.32
N TRP A 150 6.78 11.45 13.24
CA TRP A 150 6.62 10.95 14.60
C TRP A 150 5.15 10.91 15.00
N GLY A 151 4.66 9.72 15.34
CA GLY A 151 3.24 9.53 15.64
C GLY A 151 2.38 9.82 14.41
N LYS A 152 1.50 10.83 14.50
CA LYS A 152 0.67 11.32 13.39
C LYS A 152 1.13 12.67 12.85
N ASP A 153 2.26 13.19 13.33
CA ASP A 153 2.73 14.53 12.99
C ASP A 153 3.92 14.49 12.05
N GLU A 154 3.81 15.30 11.01
CA GLU A 154 4.88 15.61 10.07
C GLU A 154 5.29 17.06 10.34
N VAL A 155 6.42 17.24 11.04
CA VAL A 155 6.91 18.58 11.35
C VAL A 155 7.90 19.01 10.27
N VAL A 156 7.56 20.07 9.54
CA VAL A 156 8.33 20.56 8.38
C VAL A 156 9.81 20.78 8.72
N SER A 157 10.13 21.33 9.90
CA SER A 157 11.52 21.60 10.28
C SER A 157 12.35 20.34 10.47
N ASP A 158 11.74 19.24 10.91
CA ASP A 158 12.42 17.94 11.00
C ASP A 158 12.64 17.34 9.59
N ALA A 159 11.69 17.52 8.67
CA ALA A 159 11.86 17.13 7.27
C ALA A 159 12.94 17.93 6.55
N LEU A 160 12.98 19.25 6.75
CA LEU A 160 14.06 20.12 6.26
C LEU A 160 15.43 19.61 6.75
N ALA A 161 15.55 19.32 8.05
CA ALA A 161 16.79 18.80 8.62
C ALA A 161 17.17 17.42 8.06
N GLY A 162 16.18 16.55 7.80
CA GLY A 162 16.39 15.27 7.17
C GLY A 162 16.90 15.38 5.73
N ILE A 163 16.33 16.28 4.94
CA ILE A 163 16.76 16.54 3.55
C ILE A 163 18.19 17.11 3.52
N ASP A 164 18.47 18.11 4.35
CA ASP A 164 19.80 18.73 4.44
C ASP A 164 20.88 17.72 4.85
N ALA A 165 20.56 16.87 5.82
CA ALA A 165 21.42 15.75 6.22
C ALA A 165 21.66 14.76 5.07
N ALA A 166 20.62 14.41 4.33
CA ALA A 166 20.72 13.48 3.21
C ALA A 166 21.63 14.01 2.09
N ILE A 167 21.47 15.28 1.72
CA ILE A 167 22.36 15.96 0.76
C ILE A 167 23.81 15.92 1.25
N SER A 168 24.04 16.25 2.52
CA SER A 168 25.38 16.28 3.12
C SER A 168 26.03 14.89 3.21
N ASP A 169 25.22 13.86 3.44
CA ASP A 169 25.66 12.47 3.55
C ASP A 169 26.03 11.85 2.19
N GLY A 170 25.60 12.48 1.09
CA GLY A 170 25.91 12.09 -0.28
C GLY A 170 24.90 11.10 -0.91
N VAL A 171 23.61 11.27 -0.61
CA VAL A 171 22.55 10.53 -1.32
C VAL A 171 22.48 10.93 -2.80
N ASP A 172 22.12 10.00 -3.67
CA ASP A 172 21.94 10.26 -5.10
C ASP A 172 20.48 10.55 -5.45
N VAL A 173 19.57 9.88 -4.73
CA VAL A 173 18.12 9.99 -4.93
C VAL A 173 17.43 10.20 -3.58
N LEU A 174 16.47 11.11 -3.53
CA LEU A 174 15.55 11.29 -2.43
C LEU A 174 14.16 10.76 -2.81
N SER A 175 13.63 9.88 -1.96
CA SER A 175 12.24 9.41 -2.01
C SER A 175 11.46 10.00 -0.84
N MET A 176 10.48 10.85 -1.14
CA MET A 176 9.69 11.59 -0.17
C MET A 176 8.21 11.28 -0.32
N SER A 177 7.74 10.27 0.41
CA SER A 177 6.32 9.87 0.40
C SER A 177 5.50 10.68 1.40
N LEU A 178 5.76 11.99 1.45
CA LEU A 178 5.21 12.96 2.40
C LEU A 178 4.80 14.21 1.63
N GLY A 179 3.79 14.93 2.12
CA GLY A 179 3.31 16.16 1.47
C GLY A 179 2.86 17.17 2.50
N TYR A 180 3.30 18.42 2.32
CA TYR A 180 2.91 19.52 3.19
C TYR A 180 1.99 20.45 2.42
N ASN A 181 0.70 20.39 2.71
CA ASN A 181 -0.28 21.30 2.13
C ASN A 181 -0.15 22.70 2.74
N ARG A 182 0.86 23.44 2.29
CA ARG A 182 1.07 24.85 2.66
C ARG A 182 0.73 25.73 1.47
N ASN A 183 -0.27 26.59 1.65
CA ASN A 183 -0.62 27.61 0.66
C ASN A 183 0.33 28.81 0.80
N VAL A 184 1.63 28.58 0.63
CA VAL A 184 2.68 29.61 0.70
C VAL A 184 3.47 29.65 -0.61
N PRO A 185 4.05 30.79 -1.00
CA PRO A 185 4.94 30.87 -2.16
C PRO A 185 6.18 29.96 -2.03
N LEU A 186 6.77 29.55 -3.17
CA LEU A 186 7.92 28.62 -3.19
C LEU A 186 9.11 29.10 -2.33
N TYR A 187 9.35 30.40 -2.24
CA TYR A 187 10.46 30.96 -1.45
C TYR A 187 10.19 30.97 0.07
N GLU A 188 8.97 30.65 0.51
CA GLU A 188 8.60 30.43 1.92
C GLU A 188 8.36 28.95 2.23
N ASP A 189 8.19 28.12 1.20
CA ASP A 189 8.05 26.68 1.37
C ASP A 189 9.42 26.04 1.64
N ALA A 190 9.70 25.81 2.92
CA ALA A 190 10.90 25.09 3.37
C ALA A 190 11.20 23.77 2.62
N ILE A 191 10.19 23.02 2.14
CA ILE A 191 10.42 21.80 1.36
C ILE A 191 10.88 22.15 -0.04
N ALA A 192 10.27 23.17 -0.66
CA ALA A 192 10.73 23.68 -1.95
C ALA A 192 12.19 24.18 -1.85
N ILE A 193 12.52 24.96 -0.81
CA ILE A 193 13.88 25.44 -0.57
C ILE A 193 14.87 24.28 -0.38
N ALA A 194 14.55 23.30 0.46
CA ALA A 194 15.42 22.16 0.72
C ALA A 194 15.67 21.31 -0.54
N THR A 195 14.61 21.06 -1.30
CA THR A 195 14.68 20.26 -2.53
C THR A 195 15.33 21.02 -3.68
N PHE A 196 15.30 22.36 -3.65
CA PHE A 196 16.08 23.19 -4.60
C PHE A 196 17.58 22.97 -4.37
N ALA A 197 18.03 23.00 -3.11
CA ALA A 197 19.42 22.69 -2.77
C ALA A 197 19.81 21.25 -3.15
N ALA A 198 18.89 20.28 -3.01
CA ALA A 198 19.10 18.92 -3.49
C ALA A 198 19.36 18.88 -5.01
N MET A 199 18.49 19.54 -5.78
CA MET A 199 18.63 19.66 -7.24
C MET A 199 19.95 20.33 -7.63
N GLU A 200 20.35 21.43 -6.98
CA GLU A 200 21.63 22.12 -7.26
C GLU A 200 22.85 21.22 -6.99
N LYS A 201 22.71 20.23 -6.11
CA LYS A 201 23.75 19.23 -5.82
C LYS A 201 23.64 17.97 -6.68
N GLY A 202 22.72 17.94 -7.66
CA GLY A 202 22.52 16.80 -8.55
C GLY A 202 21.78 15.62 -7.91
N VAL A 203 21.08 15.84 -6.79
CA VAL A 203 20.27 14.82 -6.13
C VAL A 203 18.88 14.80 -6.76
N PHE A 204 18.48 13.66 -7.31
CA PHE A 204 17.13 13.50 -7.88
C PHE A 204 16.10 13.42 -6.75
N VAL A 205 14.97 14.13 -6.88
CA VAL A 205 13.90 14.13 -5.87
C VAL A 205 12.61 13.60 -6.46
N SER A 206 12.11 12.51 -5.90
CA SER A 206 10.78 11.96 -6.13
C SER A 206 9.89 12.24 -4.92
N ALA A 207 8.70 12.80 -5.15
CA ALA A 207 7.72 13.06 -4.11
C ALA A 207 6.31 12.61 -4.52
N SER A 208 5.49 12.19 -3.55
CA SER A 208 4.11 11.80 -3.79
C SER A 208 3.22 13.01 -4.12
N ALA A 209 2.22 12.84 -5.00
CA ALA A 209 1.29 13.91 -5.38
C ALA A 209 0.16 14.16 -4.35
N GLY A 210 -0.07 13.24 -3.42
CA GLY A 210 -1.17 13.29 -2.46
C GLY A 210 -2.34 12.37 -2.80
N ASN A 211 -3.22 12.15 -1.83
CA ASN A 211 -4.33 11.19 -1.91
C ASN A 211 -5.71 11.86 -1.73
N GLU A 212 -5.84 13.13 -2.14
CA GLU A 212 -7.03 13.97 -1.96
C GLU A 212 -7.85 14.12 -3.27
N GLY A 213 -7.58 13.27 -4.26
CA GLY A 213 -8.33 13.24 -5.52
C GLY A 213 -9.81 12.84 -5.35
N PRO A 214 -10.61 12.84 -6.43
CA PRO A 214 -10.21 13.06 -7.83
C PRO A 214 -10.34 14.52 -8.29
N SER A 215 -10.82 15.42 -7.43
CA SER A 215 -11.05 16.83 -7.79
C SER A 215 -9.76 17.53 -8.22
N PHE A 216 -9.87 18.51 -9.11
CA PHE A 216 -8.76 19.40 -9.48
C PHE A 216 -8.20 20.15 -8.27
N ASN A 217 -6.94 20.59 -8.36
CA ASN A 217 -6.26 21.39 -7.33
C ASN A 217 -6.14 20.69 -5.96
N THR A 218 -5.97 19.38 -5.94
CA THR A 218 -5.86 18.56 -4.73
C THR A 218 -4.44 18.08 -4.48
N MET A 219 -3.50 18.37 -5.39
CA MET A 219 -2.14 17.87 -5.31
C MET A 219 -1.24 18.68 -4.38
N SER A 220 -0.40 17.94 -3.67
CA SER A 220 0.71 18.43 -2.86
C SER A 220 2.02 18.36 -3.66
N ASN A 221 3.08 18.97 -3.15
CA ASN A 221 4.42 18.92 -3.75
C ASN A 221 4.47 19.39 -5.22
N GLY A 222 3.64 20.35 -5.60
CA GLY A 222 3.62 20.95 -6.95
C GLY A 222 4.78 21.92 -7.19
N ILE A 223 6.01 21.45 -6.94
CA ILE A 223 7.28 22.19 -6.97
C ILE A 223 7.99 21.89 -8.30
N PRO A 224 8.43 22.91 -9.07
CA PRO A 224 8.96 22.69 -10.42
C PRO A 224 10.16 21.72 -10.52
N TRP A 225 11.07 21.75 -9.54
CA TRP A 225 12.30 20.93 -9.54
C TRP A 225 12.16 19.58 -8.83
N VAL A 226 10.97 19.23 -8.38
CA VAL A 226 10.67 17.92 -7.76
C VAL A 226 9.86 17.09 -8.74
N THR A 227 10.19 15.80 -8.90
CA THR A 227 9.35 14.88 -9.67
C THR A 227 8.18 14.44 -8.79
N THR A 228 6.98 14.92 -9.10
CA THR A 228 5.76 14.68 -8.34
C THR A 228 4.96 13.55 -8.98
N VAL A 229 4.70 12.50 -8.21
CA VAL A 229 4.25 11.20 -8.73
C VAL A 229 2.79 10.92 -8.36
N ALA A 230 1.95 10.75 -9.38
CA ALA A 230 0.58 10.25 -9.28
C ALA A 230 0.54 8.72 -9.11
N ALA A 231 -0.56 8.18 -8.61
CA ALA A 231 -0.74 6.74 -8.42
C ALA A 231 -1.64 6.12 -9.48
N SER A 232 -1.21 4.98 -10.02
CA SER A 232 -2.00 4.15 -10.92
C SER A 232 -2.19 2.74 -10.40
N THR A 233 -3.21 2.08 -10.96
CA THR A 233 -3.46 0.65 -10.77
C THR A 233 -2.38 -0.22 -11.44
N LEU A 234 -2.32 -1.47 -10.98
CA LEU A 234 -1.69 -2.58 -11.68
C LEU A 234 -2.76 -3.37 -12.44
N ASP A 235 -2.35 -4.32 -13.28
CA ASP A 235 -3.21 -5.34 -13.89
C ASP A 235 -3.44 -6.57 -12.99
N ARG A 236 -3.18 -6.45 -11.68
CA ARG A 236 -3.42 -7.51 -10.68
C ARG A 236 -4.77 -7.32 -10.02
N GLU A 237 -5.53 -8.41 -9.93
CA GLU A 237 -6.81 -8.46 -9.20
C GLU A 237 -6.85 -9.62 -8.20
N PHE A 238 -7.75 -9.48 -7.22
CA PHE A 238 -7.96 -10.46 -6.15
C PHE A 238 -9.39 -11.00 -6.23
N HIS A 239 -9.51 -12.32 -6.23
CA HIS A 239 -10.79 -12.97 -6.50
C HIS A 239 -11.14 -14.06 -5.51
N GLY A 240 -12.45 -14.36 -5.51
CA GLY A 240 -13.00 -15.63 -5.07
C GLY A 240 -13.90 -16.22 -6.17
N ASN A 241 -14.04 -17.54 -6.14
CA ASN A 241 -14.96 -18.24 -7.03
C ASN A 241 -16.18 -18.73 -6.24
N LEU A 242 -17.36 -18.44 -6.77
CA LEU A 242 -18.62 -19.02 -6.34
C LEU A 242 -18.99 -20.13 -7.33
N THR A 243 -19.01 -21.38 -6.88
CA THR A 243 -19.46 -22.50 -7.70
C THR A 243 -20.82 -22.96 -7.22
N LEU A 244 -21.82 -22.83 -8.10
CA LEU A 244 -23.20 -23.21 -7.84
C LEU A 244 -23.37 -24.73 -7.99
N GLY A 245 -24.41 -25.30 -7.37
CA GLY A 245 -24.69 -26.74 -7.38
C GLY A 245 -24.93 -27.34 -8.77
N ASN A 246 -25.27 -26.51 -9.76
CA ASN A 246 -25.39 -26.90 -11.17
C ASN A 246 -24.06 -26.90 -11.94
N GLY A 247 -22.93 -26.64 -11.26
CA GLY A 247 -21.59 -26.62 -11.85
C GLY A 247 -21.16 -25.28 -12.45
N VAL A 248 -22.06 -24.29 -12.55
CA VAL A 248 -21.69 -22.94 -13.00
C VAL A 248 -20.75 -22.31 -11.97
N SER A 249 -19.61 -21.79 -12.43
CA SER A 249 -18.62 -21.11 -11.59
C SER A 249 -18.50 -19.65 -12.01
N LEU A 250 -18.60 -18.75 -11.04
CA LEU A 250 -18.54 -17.31 -11.22
C LEU A 250 -17.36 -16.78 -10.42
N THR A 251 -16.55 -15.94 -11.06
CA THR A 251 -15.41 -15.27 -10.42
C THR A 251 -15.82 -13.84 -10.08
N GLY A 252 -15.59 -13.44 -8.84
CA GLY A 252 -15.84 -12.09 -8.37
C GLY A 252 -14.67 -11.57 -7.55
N PHE A 253 -14.68 -10.27 -7.25
CA PHE A 253 -13.69 -9.66 -6.38
C PHE A 253 -13.79 -10.25 -4.96
N SER A 254 -12.66 -10.57 -4.35
CA SER A 254 -12.60 -10.93 -2.94
C SER A 254 -11.21 -10.70 -2.37
N PHE A 255 -11.17 -10.18 -1.15
CA PHE A 255 -9.95 -10.01 -0.35
C PHE A 255 -9.99 -10.80 0.97
N TYR A 256 -10.78 -11.88 1.00
CA TYR A 256 -10.91 -12.70 2.19
C TYR A 256 -9.60 -13.45 2.51
N LEU A 257 -9.10 -13.25 3.74
CA LEU A 257 -7.81 -13.80 4.18
C LEU A 257 -7.94 -15.06 5.04
N GLY A 258 -9.15 -15.35 5.52
CA GLY A 258 -9.39 -16.53 6.35
C GLY A 258 -9.39 -17.83 5.55
N GLU A 259 -9.43 -18.94 6.27
CA GLU A 259 -9.67 -20.24 5.67
C GLU A 259 -11.18 -20.45 5.49
N PHE A 260 -11.57 -21.06 4.39
CA PHE A 260 -12.96 -21.38 4.11
C PHE A 260 -13.11 -22.86 3.76
N SER A 261 -14.15 -23.50 4.30
CA SER A 261 -14.42 -24.90 4.00
C SER A 261 -14.83 -25.07 2.54
N ALA A 262 -14.24 -26.05 1.85
CA ALA A 262 -14.64 -26.43 0.49
C ALA A 262 -16.01 -27.12 0.40
N SER A 263 -16.73 -27.23 1.52
CA SER A 263 -18.07 -27.81 1.61
C SER A 263 -19.12 -27.00 0.86
N ASN A 264 -20.18 -27.69 0.43
CA ASN A 264 -21.37 -27.05 -0.10
C ASN A 264 -22.24 -26.51 1.03
N PHE A 265 -22.69 -25.27 0.88
CA PHE A 265 -23.64 -24.61 1.76
C PHE A 265 -24.91 -24.26 1.00
N PRO A 266 -26.10 -24.29 1.64
CA PRO A 266 -27.29 -23.75 1.02
C PRO A 266 -27.09 -22.27 0.67
N ILE A 267 -27.63 -21.82 -0.46
CA ILE A 267 -27.54 -20.43 -0.91
C ILE A 267 -28.95 -19.81 -0.98
N VAL A 268 -29.08 -18.55 -0.57
CA VAL A 268 -30.37 -17.84 -0.50
C VAL A 268 -30.24 -16.38 -0.89
N PHE A 269 -31.21 -15.88 -1.66
CA PHE A 269 -31.30 -14.46 -2.00
C PHE A 269 -32.12 -13.70 -0.95
N MET A 270 -31.54 -12.64 -0.38
CA MET A 270 -32.13 -11.86 0.72
C MET A 270 -32.36 -10.38 0.35
N GLY A 271 -32.52 -10.08 -0.94
CA GLY A 271 -32.75 -8.71 -1.41
C GLY A 271 -31.56 -7.79 -1.10
N MET A 272 -31.83 -6.63 -0.50
CA MET A 272 -30.77 -5.67 -0.13
C MET A 272 -30.00 -6.04 1.14
N CYS A 273 -30.38 -7.12 1.85
CA CYS A 273 -29.78 -7.48 3.13
C CYS A 273 -29.82 -6.34 4.18
N ASP A 274 -30.87 -5.53 4.15
CA ASP A 274 -31.06 -4.35 5.00
C ASP A 274 -31.67 -4.66 6.37
N ASN A 275 -32.12 -5.91 6.59
CA ASN A 275 -32.68 -6.40 7.85
C ASN A 275 -31.80 -7.49 8.49
N ILE A 276 -30.97 -7.09 9.46
CA ILE A 276 -30.07 -8.00 10.19
C ILE A 276 -30.80 -9.15 10.91
N LYS A 277 -32.04 -8.95 11.39
CA LYS A 277 -32.79 -10.01 12.10
C LYS A 277 -33.15 -11.17 11.18
N GLU A 278 -33.48 -10.88 9.92
CA GLU A 278 -33.73 -11.92 8.92
C GLU A 278 -32.44 -12.62 8.50
N LEU A 279 -31.33 -11.88 8.38
CA LEU A 279 -30.02 -12.45 8.06
C LEU A 279 -29.54 -13.44 9.13
N ILE A 280 -29.74 -13.14 10.41
CA ILE A 280 -29.37 -14.04 11.52
C ILE A 280 -30.08 -15.39 11.43
N LYS A 281 -31.33 -15.42 10.93
CA LYS A 281 -32.10 -16.67 10.74
C LYS A 281 -31.48 -17.58 9.67
N VAL A 282 -30.73 -17.02 8.73
CA VAL A 282 -30.09 -17.74 7.61
C VAL A 282 -28.57 -17.81 7.73
N LYS A 283 -27.99 -17.57 8.92
CA LYS A 283 -26.53 -17.50 9.12
C LYS A 283 -25.73 -18.73 8.69
N SER A 284 -26.35 -19.90 8.62
CA SER A 284 -25.72 -21.15 8.13
C SER A 284 -25.75 -21.31 6.60
N LYS A 285 -26.22 -20.30 5.87
CA LYS A 285 -26.34 -20.28 4.41
C LYS A 285 -25.45 -19.21 3.80
N ILE A 286 -25.04 -19.42 2.55
CA ILE A 286 -24.46 -18.36 1.72
C ILE A 286 -25.59 -17.38 1.38
N VAL A 287 -25.43 -16.12 1.75
CA VAL A 287 -26.45 -15.10 1.50
C VAL A 287 -26.07 -14.27 0.28
N VAL A 288 -27.02 -14.10 -0.64
CA VAL A 288 -26.89 -13.23 -1.80
C VAL A 288 -27.63 -11.93 -1.53
N CYS A 289 -26.90 -10.83 -1.62
CA CYS A 289 -27.37 -9.46 -1.43
C CYS A 289 -27.21 -8.68 -2.73
N GLU A 290 -28.13 -7.77 -3.02
CA GLU A 290 -28.09 -6.91 -4.21
C GLU A 290 -28.26 -5.44 -3.83
N ASP A 291 -27.25 -4.64 -4.13
CA ASP A 291 -27.32 -3.18 -4.03
C ASP A 291 -27.89 -2.61 -5.33
N LYS A 292 -29.20 -2.34 -5.34
CA LYS A 292 -29.91 -1.80 -6.51
C LYS A 292 -29.78 -0.28 -6.68
N ASN A 293 -29.41 0.43 -5.62
CA ASN A 293 -29.45 1.90 -5.59
C ASN A 293 -28.07 2.54 -5.73
N GLY A 294 -26.99 1.76 -5.57
CA GLY A 294 -25.61 2.17 -5.89
C GLY A 294 -25.09 3.35 -5.05
N THR A 295 -25.76 3.71 -3.96
CA THR A 295 -25.28 4.76 -3.06
C THR A 295 -24.32 4.15 -2.05
N PHE A 296 -23.21 4.87 -1.80
CA PHE A 296 -22.20 4.46 -0.83
C PHE A 296 -22.80 4.13 0.56
N LEU A 297 -23.79 4.92 1.01
CA LEU A 297 -24.45 4.70 2.29
C LEU A 297 -25.22 3.38 2.35
N ASN A 298 -25.92 3.01 1.27
CA ASN A 298 -26.64 1.73 1.20
C ASN A 298 -25.67 0.56 1.17
N PHE A 299 -24.58 0.68 0.41
CA PHE A 299 -23.53 -0.31 0.38
C PHE A 299 -22.92 -0.52 1.78
N VAL A 300 -22.55 0.56 2.47
CA VAL A 300 -22.03 0.49 3.85
C VAL A 300 -23.04 -0.17 4.80
N LYS A 301 -24.33 0.16 4.70
CA LYS A 301 -25.38 -0.47 5.52
C LYS A 301 -25.49 -1.98 5.25
N LEU A 302 -25.48 -2.38 3.97
CA LEU A 302 -25.49 -3.79 3.55
C LEU A 302 -24.31 -4.54 4.16
N ILE A 303 -23.10 -3.99 4.03
CA ILE A 303 -21.87 -4.58 4.60
C ILE A 303 -21.97 -4.75 6.11
N ASN A 304 -22.44 -3.72 6.82
CA ASN A 304 -22.57 -3.77 8.27
C ASN A 304 -23.54 -4.86 8.73
N ASN A 305 -24.67 -5.02 8.05
CA ASN A 305 -25.67 -6.03 8.37
C ASN A 305 -25.17 -7.45 8.09
N VAL A 306 -24.58 -7.67 6.90
CA VAL A 306 -23.94 -8.94 6.51
C VAL A 306 -22.89 -9.35 7.54
N GLY A 307 -22.12 -8.37 8.03
CA GLY A 307 -21.16 -8.56 9.09
C GLY A 307 -21.73 -8.95 10.44
N GLY A 308 -22.69 -8.15 10.92
CA GLY A 308 -23.29 -8.37 12.24
C GLY A 308 -24.07 -9.68 12.34
N ALA A 309 -24.56 -10.20 11.21
CA ALA A 309 -25.27 -11.47 11.15
C ALA A 309 -24.35 -12.70 11.29
N LYS A 310 -23.02 -12.55 11.20
CA LYS A 310 -22.02 -13.63 11.30
C LYS A 310 -22.35 -14.81 10.36
N LEU A 311 -22.62 -14.48 9.11
CA LEU A 311 -22.99 -15.44 8.07
C LEU A 311 -21.81 -16.36 7.73
N VAL A 312 -22.10 -17.58 7.27
CA VAL A 312 -21.06 -18.48 6.77
C VAL A 312 -20.38 -17.91 5.52
N GLY A 313 -21.13 -17.24 4.64
CA GLY A 313 -20.55 -16.54 3.50
C GLY A 313 -21.56 -15.61 2.82
N SER A 314 -21.07 -14.70 1.98
CA SER A 314 -21.93 -13.77 1.26
C SER A 314 -21.51 -13.54 -0.19
N VAL A 315 -22.49 -13.25 -1.03
CA VAL A 315 -22.31 -12.81 -2.43
C VAL A 315 -22.98 -11.46 -2.55
N ILE A 316 -22.23 -10.45 -2.95
CA ILE A 316 -22.74 -9.08 -3.05
C ILE A 316 -22.76 -8.68 -4.51
N ILE A 317 -23.93 -8.36 -5.00
CA ILE A 317 -24.17 -7.91 -6.36
C ILE A 317 -24.17 -6.39 -6.36
N THR A 318 -23.19 -5.77 -7.03
CA THR A 318 -23.07 -4.29 -7.12
C THR A 318 -22.29 -3.89 -8.38
N ASN A 319 -22.47 -2.64 -8.80
CA ASN A 319 -21.70 -1.98 -9.86
C ASN A 319 -20.62 -1.02 -9.32
N ILE A 320 -20.44 -0.94 -8.00
CA ILE A 320 -19.42 -0.08 -7.38
C ILE A 320 -18.03 -0.60 -7.77
N SER A 321 -17.20 0.28 -8.34
CA SER A 321 -15.85 -0.05 -8.86
C SER A 321 -14.73 0.02 -7.82
N ASN A 322 -14.98 0.62 -6.64
CA ASN A 322 -13.93 0.89 -5.62
C ASN A 322 -14.00 -0.11 -4.45
N THR A 323 -14.20 -1.39 -4.75
CA THR A 323 -14.47 -2.42 -3.74
C THR A 323 -13.27 -2.80 -2.87
N ASP A 324 -12.07 -2.45 -3.32
CA ASP A 324 -10.79 -2.79 -2.69
C ASP A 324 -10.55 -2.04 -1.37
N GLU A 325 -11.25 -0.93 -1.15
CA GLU A 325 -11.09 -0.10 0.05
C GLU A 325 -11.86 -0.63 1.26
N PHE A 326 -12.78 -1.58 1.07
CA PHE A 326 -13.64 -2.02 2.16
C PHE A 326 -12.96 -3.11 3.01
N GLN A 327 -12.52 -2.71 4.20
CA GLN A 327 -11.85 -3.60 5.16
C GLN A 327 -12.70 -4.81 5.61
N PHE A 328 -14.02 -4.82 5.40
CA PHE A 328 -14.84 -5.98 5.74
C PHE A 328 -14.45 -7.21 4.89
N SER A 329 -13.94 -6.99 3.68
CA SER A 329 -13.52 -8.04 2.74
C SER A 329 -12.48 -8.97 3.35
N TYR A 330 -11.70 -8.49 4.34
CA TYR A 330 -10.71 -9.30 5.05
C TYR A 330 -11.32 -10.33 6.00
N ALA A 331 -12.46 -10.00 6.64
CA ALA A 331 -12.98 -10.71 7.80
C ALA A 331 -14.13 -11.67 7.47
N LEU A 332 -14.88 -11.41 6.39
CA LEU A 332 -15.99 -12.27 5.98
C LEU A 332 -15.70 -12.99 4.67
N PRO A 333 -16.05 -14.28 4.55
CA PRO A 333 -16.06 -14.99 3.29
C PRO A 333 -17.07 -14.34 2.33
N SER A 334 -16.61 -13.38 1.52
CA SER A 334 -17.47 -12.55 0.68
C SER A 334 -16.93 -12.44 -0.73
N ILE A 335 -17.80 -12.60 -1.73
CA ILE A 335 -17.45 -12.42 -3.14
C ILE A 335 -18.35 -11.32 -3.70
N ILE A 336 -17.74 -10.30 -4.30
CA ILE A 336 -18.44 -9.22 -4.97
C ILE A 336 -18.49 -9.52 -6.46
N ILE A 337 -19.69 -9.55 -7.03
CA ILE A 337 -19.92 -9.81 -8.45
C ILE A 337 -20.67 -8.67 -9.10
N ASN A 338 -20.49 -8.52 -10.42
CA ASN A 338 -21.22 -7.55 -11.21
C ASN A 338 -22.71 -7.96 -11.33
N PRO A 339 -23.61 -7.02 -11.70
CA PRO A 339 -25.04 -7.31 -11.83
C PRO A 339 -25.38 -8.41 -12.84
N LYS A 340 -24.61 -8.54 -13.92
CA LYS A 340 -24.84 -9.56 -14.96
C LYS A 340 -24.64 -10.97 -14.40
N ASP A 341 -23.55 -11.19 -13.68
CA ASP A 341 -23.30 -12.46 -12.98
C ASP A 341 -24.27 -12.65 -11.81
N GLY A 342 -24.71 -11.55 -11.20
CA GLY A 342 -25.76 -11.55 -10.18
C GLY A 342 -27.10 -12.13 -10.67
N GLU A 343 -27.51 -11.84 -11.91
CA GLU A 343 -28.71 -12.44 -12.51
C GLU A 343 -28.58 -13.97 -12.66
N ILE A 344 -27.40 -14.46 -13.03
CA ILE A 344 -27.14 -15.91 -13.14
C ILE A 344 -27.35 -16.59 -11.77
N VAL A 345 -26.82 -15.98 -10.69
CA VAL A 345 -27.01 -16.49 -9.33
C VAL A 345 -28.48 -16.45 -8.91
N LYS A 346 -29.17 -15.34 -9.14
CA LYS A 346 -30.59 -15.19 -8.78
C LYS A 346 -31.47 -16.18 -9.52
N ASP A 347 -31.22 -16.41 -10.81
CA ASP A 347 -31.94 -17.38 -11.62
C ASP A 347 -31.71 -18.81 -11.15
N PHE A 348 -30.48 -19.17 -10.77
CA PHE A 348 -30.18 -20.47 -10.18
C PHE A 348 -30.99 -20.70 -8.89
N ILE A 349 -31.02 -19.71 -8.00
CA ILE A 349 -31.75 -19.80 -6.72
C ILE A 349 -33.26 -19.92 -6.95
N LYS A 350 -33.83 -19.17 -7.90
CA LYS A 350 -35.26 -19.23 -8.22
C LYS A 350 -35.68 -20.57 -8.81
N ARG A 351 -34.86 -21.14 -9.70
CA ARG A 351 -35.17 -22.41 -10.40
C ARG A 351 -34.98 -23.63 -9.52
N THR A 352 -34.19 -23.51 -8.44
CA THR A 352 -33.81 -24.66 -7.61
C THR A 352 -34.49 -24.57 -6.25
N SER A 353 -35.55 -25.35 -6.06
CA SER A 353 -36.32 -25.36 -4.79
C SER A 353 -35.71 -26.31 -3.77
N GLY A 354 -35.75 -25.94 -2.48
CA GLY A 354 -35.36 -26.81 -1.36
C GLY A 354 -33.86 -27.04 -1.22
N SER A 355 -33.46 -28.31 -1.01
CA SER A 355 -32.08 -28.73 -0.70
C SER A 355 -31.10 -28.69 -1.89
N GLY A 356 -31.58 -28.41 -3.11
CA GLY A 356 -30.73 -28.33 -4.32
C GLY A 356 -30.03 -26.99 -4.52
N SER A 357 -30.51 -25.91 -3.87
CA SER A 357 -29.88 -24.58 -3.93
C SER A 357 -28.65 -24.54 -3.04
N ILE A 358 -27.56 -25.14 -3.51
CA ILE A 358 -26.26 -25.17 -2.83
C ILE A 358 -25.19 -24.46 -3.65
N ALA A 359 -24.17 -23.95 -2.95
CA ALA A 359 -22.97 -23.40 -3.56
C ALA A 359 -21.75 -23.64 -2.66
N LYS A 360 -20.57 -23.57 -3.25
CA LYS A 360 -19.28 -23.54 -2.54
C LYS A 360 -18.49 -22.31 -2.95
N MET A 361 -17.64 -21.83 -2.05
CA MET A 361 -16.79 -20.66 -2.27
C MET A 361 -15.31 -21.05 -2.15
N SER A 362 -14.46 -20.41 -2.94
CA SER A 362 -13.00 -20.48 -2.78
C SER A 362 -12.41 -19.08 -2.87
N PHE A 363 -11.34 -18.82 -2.13
CA PHE A 363 -10.77 -17.49 -1.95
C PHE A 363 -9.27 -17.49 -2.22
N LYS A 364 -8.63 -16.33 -2.00
CA LYS A 364 -7.18 -16.12 -2.14
C LYS A 364 -6.66 -16.35 -3.55
N ILE A 365 -7.48 -16.05 -4.57
CA ILE A 365 -7.07 -16.16 -5.97
C ILE A 365 -6.46 -14.83 -6.39
N THR A 366 -5.25 -14.85 -6.94
CA THR A 366 -4.61 -13.67 -7.56
C THR A 366 -4.54 -13.89 -9.06
N SER A 367 -5.11 -12.97 -9.84
CA SER A 367 -5.03 -12.95 -11.30
C SER A 367 -4.16 -11.78 -11.76
N LEU A 368 -3.65 -11.87 -12.99
CA LEU A 368 -2.87 -10.83 -13.67
C LEU A 368 -3.45 -10.62 -15.07
N GLY A 369 -3.19 -9.46 -15.68
CA GLY A 369 -3.66 -9.11 -17.02
C GLY A 369 -5.02 -8.43 -17.06
N ALA A 370 -5.49 -7.87 -15.94
CA ALA A 370 -6.69 -7.05 -15.88
C ALA A 370 -6.59 -5.82 -16.80
N LYS A 371 -7.74 -5.38 -17.35
CA LYS A 371 -7.82 -4.24 -18.27
C LYS A 371 -9.01 -3.33 -17.93
N PRO A 372 -8.86 -2.00 -18.04
CA PRO A 372 -7.64 -1.28 -18.43
C PRO A 372 -6.61 -1.20 -17.28
N ALA A 373 -5.33 -1.38 -17.61
CA ALA A 373 -4.22 -1.17 -16.69
C ALA A 373 -2.99 -0.66 -17.46
N PRO A 374 -2.27 0.36 -16.97
CA PRO A 374 -2.57 1.13 -15.76
C PRO A 374 -3.75 2.12 -15.97
N SER A 375 -4.46 2.44 -14.90
CA SER A 375 -5.38 3.57 -14.84
C SER A 375 -5.02 4.44 -13.64
N VAL A 376 -5.06 5.77 -13.78
CA VAL A 376 -4.80 6.65 -12.64
C VAL A 376 -5.95 6.49 -11.64
N ASP A 377 -5.63 6.14 -10.40
CA ASP A 377 -6.63 5.79 -9.41
C ASP A 377 -7.36 7.04 -8.88
N PHE A 378 -8.57 6.86 -8.37
CA PHE A 378 -9.49 7.96 -8.03
C PHE A 378 -8.94 8.82 -6.89
N TYR A 379 -8.27 8.20 -5.91
CA TYR A 379 -7.69 8.92 -4.75
C TYR A 379 -6.49 9.78 -5.16
N SER A 380 -5.82 9.48 -6.27
CA SER A 380 -4.61 10.21 -6.67
C SER A 380 -4.94 11.68 -6.89
N SER A 381 -4.30 12.56 -6.13
CA SER A 381 -4.50 14.00 -6.23
C SER A 381 -4.19 14.53 -7.64
N ARG A 382 -4.88 15.61 -8.03
CA ARG A 382 -4.84 16.21 -9.36
C ARG A 382 -4.34 17.65 -9.32
N GLY A 383 -3.63 18.03 -10.38
CA GLY A 383 -3.26 19.42 -10.62
C GLY A 383 -4.44 20.29 -11.06
N PRO A 384 -4.15 21.54 -11.47
CA PRO A 384 -2.83 22.18 -11.41
C PRO A 384 -2.32 22.40 -9.97
N SER A 385 -1.02 22.69 -9.84
CA SER A 385 -0.42 23.11 -8.56
C SER A 385 -0.97 24.47 -8.15
N LYS A 386 -1.42 24.62 -6.90
CA LYS A 386 -1.89 25.92 -6.37
C LYS A 386 -0.78 26.96 -6.32
N ILE A 387 0.46 26.52 -6.08
CA ILE A 387 1.61 27.40 -5.85
C ILE A 387 2.24 27.82 -7.18
N CYS A 388 2.28 26.92 -8.16
CA CYS A 388 2.87 27.17 -9.48
C CYS A 388 2.00 26.55 -10.58
N PRO A 389 0.86 27.18 -10.96
CA PRO A 389 -0.08 26.60 -11.92
C PRO A 389 0.45 26.55 -13.35
N TYR A 390 1.55 27.27 -13.64
CA TYR A 390 2.15 27.37 -14.97
C TYR A 390 3.05 26.17 -15.32
N VAL A 391 3.44 25.36 -14.33
CA VAL A 391 4.19 24.11 -14.53
C VAL A 391 3.21 22.95 -14.31
N LEU A 392 3.04 22.12 -15.35
CA LEU A 392 2.09 21.00 -15.29
C LEU A 392 2.53 20.01 -14.20
N LYS A 393 1.57 19.60 -13.38
CA LYS A 393 1.75 18.62 -12.31
C LYS A 393 0.48 17.76 -12.14
N PRO A 394 0.58 16.51 -11.66
CA PRO A 394 1.80 15.74 -11.39
C PRO A 394 2.55 15.39 -12.69
N ASP A 395 3.85 15.08 -12.60
CA ASP A 395 4.72 14.90 -13.77
C ASP A 395 4.54 13.52 -14.43
N ILE A 396 4.39 12.49 -13.60
CA ILE A 396 4.34 11.09 -14.03
C ILE A 396 3.45 10.29 -13.08
N THR A 397 3.04 9.10 -13.52
CA THR A 397 2.35 8.13 -12.68
C THR A 397 3.20 6.87 -12.50
N GLY A 398 3.06 6.21 -11.35
CA GLY A 398 3.62 4.88 -11.09
C GLY A 398 2.64 4.00 -10.33
N PRO A 399 2.92 2.69 -10.22
CA PRO A 399 2.07 1.77 -9.46
C PRO A 399 1.92 2.21 -8.00
N GLY A 400 0.69 2.53 -7.59
CA GLY A 400 0.37 3.01 -6.24
C GLY A 400 -0.77 2.27 -5.57
N THR A 401 -1.54 1.46 -6.30
CA THR A 401 -2.70 0.74 -5.77
C THR A 401 -2.35 -0.69 -5.39
N SER A 402 -2.72 -1.09 -4.18
CA SER A 402 -2.58 -2.45 -3.67
C SER A 402 -1.17 -3.00 -3.87
N ILE A 403 -0.14 -2.26 -3.45
CA ILE A 403 1.27 -2.62 -3.60
C ILE A 403 1.73 -3.47 -2.42
N LEU A 404 2.27 -4.66 -2.71
CA LEU A 404 2.83 -5.56 -1.69
C LEU A 404 4.29 -5.21 -1.41
N ALA A 405 4.59 -4.81 -0.18
CA ALA A 405 5.96 -4.52 0.24
C ALA A 405 6.18 -4.89 1.72
N ALA A 406 7.42 -4.74 2.20
CA ALA A 406 7.80 -5.14 3.55
C ALA A 406 7.01 -4.41 4.62
N TRP A 407 6.77 -5.08 5.76
CA TRP A 407 6.06 -4.52 6.89
C TRP A 407 6.69 -4.98 8.21
N PRO A 408 6.73 -4.13 9.26
CA PRO A 408 7.26 -4.53 10.56
C PRO A 408 6.42 -5.65 11.18
N THR A 409 7.07 -6.73 11.64
CA THR A 409 6.36 -7.93 12.12
C THR A 409 5.66 -7.75 13.46
N ASN A 410 6.01 -6.70 14.20
CA ASN A 410 5.39 -6.34 15.47
C ASN A 410 4.24 -5.31 15.31
N ILE A 411 3.96 -4.86 14.08
CA ILE A 411 2.84 -3.96 13.77
C ILE A 411 1.77 -4.78 13.04
N PRO A 412 0.51 -4.74 13.49
CA PRO A 412 -0.56 -5.46 12.79
C PRO A 412 -0.72 -4.93 11.35
N VAL A 413 -0.82 -5.84 10.38
CA VAL A 413 -1.19 -5.50 9.00
C VAL A 413 -2.69 -5.24 8.87
N LEU A 414 -3.49 -5.85 9.75
CA LEU A 414 -4.88 -5.53 10.01
C LEU A 414 -5.09 -5.42 11.51
N ASP A 415 -5.62 -4.28 11.94
CA ASP A 415 -6.10 -4.05 13.30
C ASP A 415 -7.59 -3.71 13.20
N PHE A 416 -8.39 -4.78 13.13
CA PHE A 416 -9.81 -4.63 12.86
C PHE A 416 -10.56 -4.65 14.18
N ASN A 417 -11.18 -3.53 14.51
CA ASN A 417 -12.10 -3.39 15.63
C ASN A 417 -13.46 -2.95 15.11
N SER A 418 -14.44 -3.85 15.13
CA SER A 418 -15.80 -3.48 14.78
C SER A 418 -16.80 -4.14 15.70
N TYR A 419 -17.82 -3.38 16.09
CA TYR A 419 -18.93 -3.86 16.92
C TYR A 419 -19.55 -5.16 16.40
N ASN A 420 -19.66 -5.27 15.07
CA ASN A 420 -20.32 -6.40 14.41
C ASN A 420 -19.40 -7.61 14.19
N PHE A 421 -18.09 -7.42 14.21
CA PHE A 421 -17.11 -8.43 13.81
C PHE A 421 -16.13 -8.83 14.91
N GLY A 422 -16.16 -8.13 16.04
CA GLY A 422 -15.19 -8.28 17.11
C GLY A 422 -13.87 -7.59 16.79
N TYR A 423 -12.89 -7.89 17.63
CA TYR A 423 -11.53 -7.37 17.54
C TYR A 423 -10.58 -8.49 17.15
N PHE A 424 -9.81 -8.32 16.08
CA PHE A 424 -8.71 -9.20 15.76
C PHE A 424 -7.54 -8.44 15.14
N LYS A 425 -6.34 -8.96 15.40
CA LYS A 425 -5.09 -8.47 14.82
C LYS A 425 -4.47 -9.55 13.95
N LEU A 426 -4.05 -9.15 12.76
CA LEU A 426 -3.28 -9.99 11.86
C LEU A 426 -1.88 -9.40 11.71
N PHE A 427 -0.86 -10.25 11.76
CA PHE A 427 0.53 -9.87 11.53
C PHE A 427 1.06 -10.61 10.30
N ASN A 428 1.84 -9.91 9.47
CA ASN A 428 2.50 -10.49 8.31
C ASN A 428 3.79 -9.69 8.03
N LYS A 429 4.78 -10.33 7.40
CA LYS A 429 6.04 -9.70 6.97
C LYS A 429 5.86 -8.74 5.80
N PHE A 430 4.77 -8.90 5.06
CA PHE A 430 4.41 -8.05 3.93
C PHE A 430 3.00 -7.51 4.11
N LYS A 431 2.74 -6.34 3.53
CA LYS A 431 1.42 -5.69 3.56
C LYS A 431 1.09 -5.08 2.20
N PHE A 432 -0.18 -5.17 1.81
CA PHE A 432 -0.71 -4.34 0.73
C PHE A 432 -1.00 -2.92 1.23
N ALA A 433 -0.45 -1.92 0.57
CA ALA A 433 -0.77 -0.52 0.80
C ALA A 433 -1.12 0.19 -0.50
N THR A 434 -1.97 1.21 -0.38
CA THR A 434 -2.49 2.00 -1.49
C THR A 434 -2.22 3.47 -1.19
N GLY A 435 -1.70 4.20 -2.17
CA GLY A 435 -1.40 5.62 -2.05
C GLY A 435 -0.36 6.10 -3.05
N THR A 436 -0.30 7.41 -3.26
CA THR A 436 0.82 8.05 -3.99
C THR A 436 2.15 7.87 -3.25
N SER A 437 2.10 7.58 -1.95
CA SER A 437 3.25 7.11 -1.16
C SER A 437 3.84 5.80 -1.66
N MET A 438 3.07 4.95 -2.33
CA MET A 438 3.61 3.71 -2.92
C MET A 438 4.13 3.97 -4.32
N SER A 439 3.57 4.91 -5.09
CA SER A 439 4.07 5.24 -6.44
C SER A 439 5.35 6.08 -6.42
N CYS A 440 5.52 6.99 -5.46
CA CYS A 440 6.74 7.79 -5.26
C CYS A 440 8.04 6.94 -5.25
N PRO A 441 8.16 5.89 -4.40
CA PRO A 441 9.35 5.05 -4.37
C PRO A 441 9.52 4.19 -5.63
N HIS A 442 8.48 3.96 -6.44
CA HIS A 442 8.64 3.29 -7.74
C HIS A 442 9.39 4.15 -8.78
N VAL A 443 9.29 5.48 -8.68
CA VAL A 443 10.00 6.42 -9.56
C VAL A 443 11.37 6.78 -8.99
N ALA A 444 11.55 6.66 -7.67
CA ALA A 444 12.82 6.91 -7.01
C ALA A 444 13.84 5.78 -7.22
N GLY A 445 13.39 4.52 -7.19
CA GLY A 445 14.20 3.37 -7.59
C GLY A 445 14.18 3.20 -9.10
#